data_AF-A0A948ZDG2-F1
#
_entry.id   AF-A0A948ZDG2-F1
#
_cell.length_a   1.000
_cell.length_b   1.000
_cell.length_c   1.000
_cell.angle_alpha   90.00
_cell.angle_beta   90.00
_cell.angle_gamma   90.00
#
_symmetry.space_group_name_H-M   'P 1'
#
loop_
_entity.id
_entity.type
_entity.pdbx_description
1 polymer ?
#
loop_
_entity_poly.entity_id
_entity_poly.type
_entity_poly.pdbx_seq_one_letter_code
_entity_poly.pdbx_strand_id
1 'polypeptide(L)'
;MSQKTDSQIQIRIDAVTKKKTQKILENIGLDISSAVRLFFKQIINTGGLPLETRDENGFTLKKSLELKEAIIDAGTAKESFKKSAEINPEARDKAEKFIENVNNK
;
A
#
# COMPACT_ATOMS: atom_id res chain seq x y z
N MET A 1 41.41 24.85 4.51
CA MET A 1 41.55 23.39 4.22
C MET A 1 40.16 22.78 4.30
N SER A 2 39.57 22.39 3.16
CA SER A 2 38.26 21.74 3.15
C SER A 2 38.45 20.28 3.59
N GLN A 3 37.88 19.90 4.74
CA GLN A 3 37.97 18.52 5.21
C GLN A 3 37.14 17.63 4.30
N LYS A 4 37.74 16.50 3.87
CA LYS A 4 37.06 15.46 3.11
C LYS A 4 36.00 14.83 4.03
N THR A 5 34.72 14.99 3.72
CA THR A 5 33.60 14.60 4.60
C THR A 5 33.09 13.17 4.40
N ASP A 6 33.70 12.42 3.49
CA ASP A 6 33.27 11.06 3.19
C ASP A 6 33.67 10.09 4.31
N SER A 7 32.68 9.39 4.85
CA SER A 7 32.87 8.33 5.84
C SER A 7 32.49 6.97 5.27
N GLN A 8 33.21 5.92 5.67
CA GLN A 8 32.96 4.55 5.25
C GLN A 8 32.25 3.76 6.34
N ILE A 9 31.28 2.93 5.96
CA ILE A 9 30.58 2.01 6.86
C ILE A 9 30.93 0.58 6.44
N GLN A 10 31.35 -0.25 7.40
CA GLN A 10 31.57 -1.69 7.20
C GLN A 10 30.51 -2.47 7.98
N ILE A 11 29.78 -3.35 7.29
CA ILE A 11 28.66 -4.11 7.86
C ILE A 11 28.93 -5.60 7.65
N ARG A 12 28.83 -6.39 8.72
CA ARG A 12 28.83 -7.85 8.65
C ARG A 12 27.42 -8.34 8.33
N ILE A 13 27.31 -9.16 7.30
CA ILE A 13 26.06 -9.78 6.83
C ILE A 13 26.37 -11.16 6.28
N ASP A 14 25.41 -12.08 6.35
CA ASP A 14 25.57 -13.39 5.74
C ASP A 14 25.62 -13.31 4.21
N ALA A 15 26.34 -14.26 3.60
CA ALA A 15 26.56 -14.27 2.16
C ALA A 15 25.28 -14.49 1.35
N VAL A 16 24.30 -15.20 1.92
CA VAL A 16 23.04 -15.53 1.24
C VAL A 16 22.17 -14.29 1.12
N THR A 17 21.99 -13.54 2.21
CA THR A 17 21.25 -12.28 2.25
C THR A 17 21.90 -11.26 1.33
N LYS A 18 23.23 -11.10 1.38
CA LYS A 18 23.93 -10.18 0.46
C LYS A 18 23.63 -10.50 -1.01
N LYS A 19 23.73 -11.77 -1.41
CA LYS A 19 23.46 -12.20 -2.80
C LYS A 19 21.99 -12.03 -3.19
N LYS A 20 21.05 -12.37 -2.31
CA LYS A 20 19.61 -12.20 -2.56
C LYS A 20 19.26 -10.72 -2.74
N THR A 21 19.70 -9.88 -1.82
CA THR A 21 19.48 -8.42 -1.89
C THR A 21 20.08 -7.83 -3.16
N GLN A 22 21.31 -8.23 -3.52
CA GLN A 22 21.95 -7.77 -4.75
C GLN A 22 21.09 -8.05 -5.99
N LYS A 23 20.60 -9.28 -6.16
CA LYS A 23 19.73 -9.64 -7.30
C LYS A 23 18.44 -8.82 -7.35
N ILE A 24 17.83 -8.59 -6.19
CA ILE A 24 16.58 -7.79 -6.11
C ILE A 24 16.84 -6.34 -6.53
N LEU A 25 17.94 -5.75 -6.07
CA LEU A 25 18.29 -4.36 -6.38
C LEU A 25 18.76 -4.18 -7.83
N GLU A 26 19.47 -5.15 -8.41
CA GLU A 26 19.89 -5.14 -9.81
C GLU A 26 18.69 -5.10 -10.76
N ASN A 27 17.60 -5.80 -10.43
CA ASN A 27 16.35 -5.78 -11.23
C ASN A 27 15.71 -4.40 -11.31
N ILE A 28 16.04 -3.49 -10.39
CA ILE A 28 15.56 -2.09 -10.38
C ILE A 28 16.69 -1.09 -10.66
N GLY A 29 17.85 -1.56 -11.14
CA GLY A 29 18.97 -0.71 -11.54
C GLY A 29 19.73 -0.06 -10.38
N LEU A 30 19.69 -0.65 -9.18
CA LEU A 30 20.33 -0.12 -7.97
C LEU A 30 21.45 -1.04 -7.47
N ASP A 31 22.53 -0.44 -6.99
CA ASP A 31 23.55 -1.15 -6.21
C ASP A 31 23.25 -1.08 -4.70
N ILE A 32 23.87 -1.97 -3.93
CA ILE A 32 23.69 -2.05 -2.47
C ILE A 32 24.03 -0.71 -1.78
N SER A 33 25.11 -0.04 -2.18
CA SER A 33 25.53 1.20 -1.55
C SER A 33 24.50 2.31 -1.79
N SER A 34 23.93 2.37 -3.00
CA SER A 34 22.85 3.31 -3.29
C SER A 34 21.59 3.02 -2.48
N ALA A 35 21.20 1.75 -2.36
CA ALA A 35 20.06 1.37 -1.53
C ALA A 35 20.26 1.72 -0.04
N VAL A 36 21.44 1.46 0.52
CA VAL A 36 21.78 1.81 1.91
C VAL A 36 21.77 3.33 2.12
N ARG A 37 22.31 4.11 1.17
CA ARG A 37 22.24 5.58 1.22
C ARG A 37 20.80 6.09 1.20
N LEU A 38 19.94 5.51 0.36
CA LEU A 38 18.52 5.85 0.32
C LEU A 38 17.83 5.52 1.65
N PHE A 39 18.14 4.37 2.24
CA PHE A 39 17.60 3.96 3.53
C PHE A 39 17.97 4.96 4.65
N PHE A 40 19.23 5.41 4.71
CA PHE A 40 19.64 6.42 5.68
C PHE A 40 18.98 7.78 5.46
N LYS A 41 18.86 8.22 4.20
CA LYS A 41 18.09 9.44 3.88
C LYS A 41 16.64 9.32 4.35
N GLN A 42 16.04 8.14 4.18
CA GLN A 42 14.68 7.91 4.65
C GLN A 42 14.60 8.01 6.17
N ILE A 43 15.53 7.41 6.93
CA ILE A 43 15.59 7.54 8.39
C ILE A 43 15.65 9.01 8.82
N ILE A 44 16.51 9.80 8.17
CA ILE A 44 16.66 11.24 8.46
C ILE A 44 15.35 11.97 8.18
N ASN A 45 14.72 11.69 7.05
CA ASN A 45 13.47 12.34 6.65
C ASN A 45 12.29 11.99 7.58
N THR A 46 12.21 10.74 8.04
CA THR A 46 11.12 10.29 8.92
C THR A 46 11.39 10.51 10.40
N GLY A 47 12.62 10.86 10.79
CA GLY A 47 13.02 10.99 12.19
C GLY A 47 12.97 9.67 12.97
N GLY A 48 13.04 8.53 12.28
CA GLY A 48 12.80 7.21 12.86
C GLY A 48 13.07 6.08 11.88
N LEU A 49 12.96 4.83 12.33
CA LEU A 49 13.22 3.67 11.48
C LEU A 49 12.10 3.51 10.42
N PRO A 50 12.42 3.48 9.11
CA PRO A 50 11.42 3.45 8.05
C PRO A 50 10.94 2.03 7.78
N LEU A 51 10.45 1.36 8.82
CA LEU A 51 9.74 0.10 8.73
C LEU A 51 8.27 0.38 9.03
N GLU A 52 7.42 0.22 8.02
CA GLU A 52 5.98 0.30 8.20
C GLU A 52 5.46 -1.06 8.69
N THR A 53 4.60 -1.04 9.71
CA THR A 53 3.83 -2.22 10.08
C THR A 53 2.78 -2.48 9.02
N ARG A 54 2.79 -3.69 8.48
CA ARG A 54 1.81 -4.18 7.52
C ARG A 54 0.93 -5.23 8.18
N ASP A 55 -0.34 -5.25 7.83
CA ASP A 55 -1.25 -6.33 8.24
C ASP A 55 -1.01 -7.61 7.42
N GLU A 56 -1.79 -8.65 7.70
CA GLU A 56 -1.75 -9.94 6.99
C GLU A 56 -1.96 -9.81 5.47
N ASN A 57 -2.58 -8.71 5.03
CA ASN A 57 -2.88 -8.41 3.64
C ASN A 57 -1.85 -7.46 3.00
N GLY A 58 -0.80 -7.08 3.73
CA GLY A 58 0.27 -6.19 3.25
C GLY A 58 -0.08 -4.69 3.30
N PHE A 59 -1.23 -4.31 3.85
CA PHE A 59 -1.65 -2.92 3.95
C PHE A 59 -1.07 -2.24 5.19
N THR A 60 -0.78 -0.95 5.07
CA THR A 60 -0.48 -0.11 6.23
C THR A 60 -1.77 0.13 7.03
N LEU A 61 -1.65 0.41 8.33
CA LEU A 61 -2.80 0.70 9.19
C LEU A 61 -3.71 1.79 8.61
N LYS A 62 -3.12 2.86 8.09
CA LYS A 62 -3.89 3.93 7.44
C LYS A 62 -4.69 3.39 6.25
N LYS A 63 -4.07 2.56 5.41
CA LYS A 63 -4.71 2.04 4.21
C LYS A 63 -5.82 1.04 4.54
N SER A 64 -5.63 0.22 5.56
CA SER A 64 -6.66 -0.73 6.00
C SER A 64 -7.86 -0.01 6.63
N LEU A 65 -7.64 1.11 7.33
CA LEU A 65 -8.72 1.96 7.84
C LEU A 65 -9.50 2.63 6.69
N GLU A 66 -8.81 3.26 5.74
CA GLU A 66 -9.43 3.85 4.54
C GLU A 66 -10.29 2.83 3.78
N LEU A 67 -9.79 1.59 3.64
CA LEU A 67 -10.52 0.53 2.96
C LEU A 67 -11.77 0.11 3.75
N LYS A 68 -11.67 0.00 5.09
CA LYS A 68 -12.83 -0.31 5.96
C LYS A 68 -13.92 0.75 5.84
N GLU A 69 -13.55 2.03 5.86
CA GLU A 69 -14.51 3.14 5.70
C GLU A 69 -15.19 3.06 4.33
N ALA A 70 -14.43 2.88 3.25
CA ALA A 70 -14.99 2.76 1.90
C ALA A 70 -15.97 1.57 1.76
N ILE A 71 -15.71 0.44 2.44
CA ILE A 71 -16.61 -0.73 2.44
C ILE A 71 -17.91 -0.41 3.19
N ILE A 72 -17.82 0.29 4.33
CA ILE A 72 -19.01 0.70 5.11
C ILE A 72 -19.87 1.67 4.30
N ASP A 73 -19.25 2.66 3.66
CA ASP A 73 -19.95 3.64 2.82
C ASP A 73 -20.64 2.96 1.62
N ALA A 74 -19.96 2.03 0.95
CA ALA A 74 -20.56 1.25 -0.13
C ALA A 74 -21.74 0.39 0.36
N GLY A 75 -21.64 -0.17 1.57
CA GLY A 75 -22.72 -0.93 2.21
C GLY A 75 -23.95 -0.08 2.52
N THR A 76 -23.76 1.11 3.10
CA THR A 76 -24.86 2.03 3.43
C THR A 76 -25.51 2.63 2.18
N ALA A 77 -24.73 2.91 1.14
CA ALA A 77 -25.24 3.30 -0.17
C ALA A 77 -26.11 2.20 -0.80
N LYS A 78 -25.70 0.93 -0.68
CA LYS A 78 -26.48 -0.22 -1.18
C LYS A 78 -27.83 -0.35 -0.47
N GLU A 79 -27.85 -0.20 0.85
CA GLU A 79 -29.09 -0.32 1.64
C GLU A 79 -30.04 0.87 1.43
N SER A 80 -29.51 2.09 1.27
CA SER A 80 -30.33 3.25 0.92
C SER A 80 -30.91 3.16 -0.50
N PHE A 81 -30.18 2.58 -1.46
CA PHE A 81 -30.70 2.27 -2.81
C PHE A 81 -31.82 1.23 -2.79
N LYS A 82 -31.70 0.15 -2.00
CA LYS A 82 -32.78 -0.83 -1.87
C LYS A 82 -34.04 -0.22 -1.27
N LYS A 83 -33.88 0.57 -0.19
CA LYS A 83 -34.99 1.21 0.50
C LYS A 83 -35.73 2.22 -0.39
N SER A 84 -35.02 2.96 -1.24
CA SER A 84 -35.66 3.88 -2.20
C SER A 84 -36.37 3.14 -3.35
N ALA A 85 -35.82 2.01 -3.80
CA ALA A 85 -36.47 1.13 -4.78
C ALA A 85 -37.75 0.46 -4.24
N GLU A 86 -37.86 0.23 -2.92
CA GLU A 86 -39.06 -0.34 -2.30
C GLU A 86 -40.24 0.63 -2.21
N ILE A 87 -40.00 1.95 -2.27
CA ILE A 87 -41.02 2.99 -2.04
C ILE A 87 -41.75 3.41 -3.34
N ASN A 88 -41.23 3.08 -4.53
CA ASN A 88 -41.89 3.34 -5.82
C ASN A 88 -41.94 2.08 -6.71
N PRO A 89 -43.13 1.51 -6.99
CA PRO A 89 -43.25 0.26 -7.75
C PRO A 89 -42.74 0.34 -9.20
N GLU A 90 -42.65 1.52 -9.82
CA GLU A 90 -42.05 1.68 -11.16
C GLU A 90 -40.51 1.69 -11.15
N ALA A 91 -39.89 1.99 -9.99
CA ALA A 91 -38.43 2.02 -9.83
C ALA A 91 -37.83 0.62 -9.57
N ARG A 92 -38.65 -0.34 -9.11
CA ARG A 92 -38.23 -1.73 -8.86
C ARG A 92 -37.72 -2.43 -10.11
N ASP A 93 -38.46 -2.34 -11.23
CA ASP A 93 -38.09 -3.00 -12.49
C ASP A 93 -36.78 -2.45 -13.11
N LYS A 94 -36.49 -1.16 -12.89
CA LYS A 94 -35.20 -0.55 -13.29
C LYS A 94 -34.05 -0.90 -12.35
N ALA A 95 -34.31 -0.99 -11.05
CA ALA A 95 -33.30 -1.37 -10.05
C ALA A 95 -32.89 -2.85 -10.20
N GLU A 96 -33.84 -3.74 -10.46
CA GLU A 96 -33.59 -5.17 -10.71
C GLU A 96 -32.72 -5.38 -11.95
N LYS A 97 -33.02 -4.71 -13.06
CA LYS A 97 -32.19 -4.74 -14.29
C LYS A 97 -30.78 -4.15 -14.10
N PHE A 98 -30.62 -3.17 -13.21
CA PHE A 98 -29.31 -2.59 -12.91
C PHE A 98 -28.47 -3.54 -12.05
N ILE A 99 -29.07 -4.15 -11.02
CA ILE A 99 -28.39 -5.10 -10.12
C ILE A 99 -28.00 -6.38 -10.88
N GLU A 100 -28.82 -6.85 -11.81
CA GLU A 100 -28.52 -8.02 -12.63
C GLU A 100 -27.33 -7.75 -13.58
N ASN A 101 -27.25 -6.58 -14.19
CA ASN A 101 -26.11 -6.18 -15.04
C ASN A 101 -24.78 -6.02 -14.27
N VAL A 102 -24.83 -5.58 -13.02
CA VAL A 102 -23.62 -5.40 -12.18
C VAL A 102 -23.06 -6.76 -11.73
N ASN A 103 -23.91 -7.77 -11.53
CA ASN A 103 -23.47 -9.09 -11.09
C ASN A 103 -23.04 -10.02 -12.26
N ASN A 104 -23.33 -9.65 -13.51
CA ASN A 104 -23.07 -10.48 -14.69
C ASN A 104 -21.85 -9.99 -15.51
N LYS A 105 -20.90 -9.31 -14.87
CA LYS A 105 -19.64 -8.88 -15.50
C LYS A 105 -18.42 -9.23 -14.65
#